data_AF-A0A1F6PHU9-F1
#
_entry.id   AF-A0A1F6PHU9-F1
#
_cell.length_a   1.000
_cell.length_b   1.000
_cell.length_c   1.000
_cell.angle_alpha   90.00
_cell.angle_beta   90.00
_cell.angle_gamma   90.00
#
_symmetry.space_group_name_H-M   'P 1'
#
loop_
_entity.id
_entity.type
_entity.pdbx_description
1 polymer ?
#
loop_
_entity_poly.entity_id
_entity_poly.type
_entity_poly.pdbx_seq_one_letter_code
_entity_poly.pdbx_strand_id
1 'polypeptide(L)'
;IYAQIIDDTKGVTLASAGSVESVVKAKMPHGGNIEASKEIGKLVAERAKKAGISKVVFDRGGYLYHGRIAALADAAREAGLEF
;
A
#
# COMPACT_ATOMS: atom_id res chain seq x y z
N ILE A 1 -8.15 4.17 3.37
CA ILE A 1 -7.60 2.99 2.65
C ILE A 1 -6.37 2.54 3.41
N TYR A 2 -6.06 1.24 3.40
CA TYR A 2 -4.90 0.67 4.07
C TYR A 2 -4.31 -0.42 3.19
N ALA A 3 -3.00 -0.64 3.32
CA ALA A 3 -2.26 -1.70 2.67
C ALA A 3 -1.28 -2.32 3.65
N GLN A 4 -1.11 -3.63 3.57
CA GLN A 4 -0.21 -4.40 4.43
C GLN A 4 0.55 -5.40 3.56
N ILE A 5 1.80 -5.65 3.94
CA ILE A 5 2.64 -6.71 3.40
C ILE A 5 2.83 -7.69 4.54
N ILE A 6 2.34 -8.90 4.32
CA ILE A 6 2.26 -9.97 5.31
C ILE A 6 3.14 -11.11 4.83
N ASP A 7 3.89 -11.71 5.76
CA ASP A 7 4.54 -12.99 5.56
C ASP A 7 3.59 -14.09 6.02
N ASP A 8 2.94 -14.79 5.09
CA ASP A 8 1.98 -15.85 5.39
C ASP A 8 2.62 -17.05 6.13
N THR A 9 3.93 -17.26 5.97
CA THR A 9 4.61 -18.38 6.63
C THR A 9 4.81 -18.14 8.13
N LYS A 10 5.00 -16.88 8.50
CA LYS A 10 5.25 -16.45 9.89
C LYS A 10 4.05 -15.77 10.53
N GLY A 11 3.03 -15.40 9.75
CA GLY A 11 1.87 -14.64 10.21
C GLY A 11 2.21 -13.23 10.70
N VAL A 12 3.30 -12.63 10.21
CA VAL A 12 3.76 -11.30 10.66
C VAL A 12 3.58 -10.25 9.57
N THR A 13 3.22 -9.03 9.99
CA THR A 13 3.19 -7.87 9.09
C THR A 13 4.59 -7.28 8.98
N LEU A 14 5.15 -7.32 7.78
CA LEU A 14 6.49 -6.79 7.50
C LEU A 14 6.47 -5.29 7.22
N ALA A 15 5.42 -4.81 6.56
CA ALA A 15 5.18 -3.40 6.33
C ALA A 15 3.68 -3.12 6.29
N SER A 16 3.28 -1.94 6.73
CA SER A 16 1.90 -1.47 6.60
C SER A 16 1.90 0.01 6.26
N ALA A 17 0.82 0.50 5.65
CA ALA A 17 0.58 1.92 5.43
C ALA A 17 -0.93 2.18 5.43
N GLY A 18 -1.37 3.27 6.07
CA GLY A 18 -2.79 3.57 6.17
C GLY A 18 -3.12 5.06 6.16
N SER A 19 -4.29 5.41 5.62
CA SER A 19 -4.79 6.78 5.60
C SER A 19 -5.10 7.37 6.98
N VAL A 20 -5.12 6.52 8.00
CA VAL A 20 -5.35 6.91 9.41
C VAL A 20 -4.06 7.26 10.13
N GLU A 21 -2.89 6.95 9.58
CA GLU A 21 -1.61 7.36 10.16
C GLU A 21 -1.52 8.88 10.21
N SER A 22 -1.07 9.42 11.35
CA SER A 22 -0.95 10.87 11.57
C SER A 22 -0.15 11.57 10.48
N VAL A 23 0.88 10.91 9.96
CA VAL A 23 1.75 11.41 8.88
C VAL A 23 0.98 11.56 7.56
N VAL A 24 0.13 10.59 7.23
CA VAL A 24 -0.68 10.61 6.00
C VAL A 24 -1.87 11.56 6.18
N LYS A 25 -2.51 11.55 7.35
CA LYS A 25 -3.65 12.40 7.67
C LYS A 25 -3.28 13.89 7.71
N ALA A 26 -2.06 14.22 8.12
CA ALA A 26 -1.53 15.59 8.08
C ALA A 26 -1.30 16.09 6.65
N LYS A 27 -0.90 15.19 5.73
CA LYS A 27 -0.73 15.52 4.31
C LYS A 27 -2.04 15.49 3.51
N MET A 28 -2.96 14.61 3.88
CA MET A 28 -4.19 14.33 3.15
C MET A 28 -5.38 14.21 4.11
N PRO A 29 -6.18 15.28 4.28
CA PRO A 29 -7.36 15.25 5.15
C PRO A 29 -8.44 14.28 4.64
N HIS A 30 -8.46 14.00 3.33
CA HIS A 30 -9.39 13.07 2.70
C HIS A 30 -8.73 11.71 2.39
N GLY A 31 -8.68 10.80 3.36
CA GLY A 31 -8.13 9.45 3.22
C GLY A 31 -8.93 8.46 2.34
N GLY A 32 -10.00 8.95 1.71
CA GLY A 32 -11.00 8.17 0.97
C GLY A 32 -10.89 8.24 -0.55
N ASN A 33 -9.97 9.03 -1.10
CA ASN A 33 -9.92 9.32 -2.54
C ASN A 33 -8.79 8.55 -3.27
N ILE A 34 -8.72 8.74 -4.59
CA ILE A 34 -7.71 8.13 -5.45
C ILE A 34 -6.30 8.63 -5.10
N GLU A 35 -6.15 9.93 -4.78
CA GLU A 35 -4.85 10.50 -4.42
C GLU A 35 -4.26 9.89 -3.15
N ALA A 36 -5.08 9.72 -2.09
CA ALA A 36 -4.67 9.01 -0.88
C ALA A 36 -4.27 7.57 -1.16
N SER A 37 -4.95 6.92 -2.10
CA SER A 37 -4.62 5.55 -2.49
C SER A 37 -3.25 5.47 -3.18
N LYS A 38 -2.91 6.46 -4.03
CA LYS A 38 -1.59 6.57 -4.65
C LYS A 38 -0.48 6.83 -3.61
N GLU A 39 -0.68 7.77 -2.70
CA GLU A 39 0.31 8.09 -1.66
C GLU A 39 0.57 6.87 -0.77
N ILE A 40 -0.48 6.14 -0.38
CA ILE A 40 -0.35 4.93 0.44
C ILE A 40 0.35 3.81 -0.33
N GLY A 41 0.08 3.66 -1.63
CA GLY A 41 0.79 2.71 -2.50
C GLY A 41 2.29 2.99 -2.57
N LYS A 42 2.69 4.25 -2.74
CA LYS A 42 4.11 4.64 -2.69
C LYS A 42 4.73 4.37 -1.33
N LEU A 43 4.04 4.75 -0.26
CA LEU A 43 4.56 4.67 1.10
C LEU A 43 4.73 3.21 1.57
N VAL A 44 3.82 2.31 1.20
CA VAL A 44 3.97 0.88 1.49
C VAL A 44 5.12 0.27 0.69
N ALA A 45 5.31 0.66 -0.57
CA ALA A 45 6.41 0.18 -1.40
C ALA A 45 7.78 0.63 -0.89
N GLU A 46 7.91 1.89 -0.45
CA GLU A 46 9.13 2.38 0.17
C GLU A 46 9.45 1.63 1.47
N ARG A 47 8.43 1.36 2.31
CA ARG A 47 8.60 0.56 3.53
C ARG A 47 9.00 -0.88 3.20
N ALA A 48 8.40 -1.47 2.17
CA ALA A 48 8.74 -2.81 1.68
C ALA A 48 10.21 -2.89 1.24
N LYS A 49 10.65 -1.94 0.42
CA LYS A 49 12.03 -1.83 -0.04
C LYS A 49 13.02 -1.67 1.11
N LYS A 50 12.68 -0.84 2.10
CA LYS A 50 13.50 -0.69 3.33
C LYS A 50 13.58 -1.99 4.14
N ALA A 51 12.54 -2.81 4.11
CA ALA A 51 12.53 -4.14 4.70
C ALA A 51 13.19 -5.22 3.81
N GLY A 52 13.74 -4.85 2.65
CA GLY A 52 14.39 -5.78 1.71
C GLY A 52 13.42 -6.60 0.86
N ILE A 53 12.16 -6.17 0.74
CA ILE A 53 11.09 -6.88 0.03
C ILE A 53 10.88 -6.20 -1.33
N SER A 54 11.15 -6.92 -2.41
CA SER A 54 10.89 -6.43 -3.78
C SER A 54 9.69 -7.13 -4.43
N LYS A 55 9.51 -8.42 -4.20
CA LYS A 55 8.45 -9.23 -4.79
C LYS A 55 7.35 -9.53 -3.79
N VAL A 56 6.12 -9.25 -4.16
CA VAL A 56 4.92 -9.55 -3.36
C VAL A 56 3.83 -10.07 -4.27
N VAL A 57 2.73 -10.53 -3.68
CA VAL A 57 1.49 -10.84 -4.41
C VAL A 57 0.47 -9.79 -4.01
N PHE A 58 -0.18 -9.17 -4.99
CA PHE A 58 -1.22 -8.19 -4.71
C PHE A 58 -2.54 -8.85 -4.37
N ASP A 59 -2.89 -8.83 -3.09
CA ASP A 59 -4.23 -9.21 -2.64
C ASP A 59 -5.19 -8.01 -2.69
N ARG A 60 -6.27 -8.18 -3.44
CA ARG A 60 -7.35 -7.19 -3.59
C ARG A 60 -8.39 -7.27 -2.46
N GLY A 61 -8.27 -8.18 -1.51
CA GLY A 61 -9.15 -8.28 -0.34
C GLY A 61 -10.63 -8.45 -0.70
N GLY A 62 -10.93 -9.11 -1.82
CA GLY A 62 -12.30 -9.32 -2.32
C GLY A 62 -12.91 -8.15 -3.10
N TYR A 63 -12.21 -7.02 -3.22
CA TYR A 63 -12.70 -5.87 -3.99
C TYR A 63 -12.33 -5.97 -5.49
N LEU A 64 -13.06 -5.25 -6.34
CA LEU A 64 -12.75 -5.13 -7.77
C LEU A 64 -11.44 -4.35 -7.97
N TYR A 65 -10.60 -4.82 -8.89
CA TYR A 65 -9.40 -4.09 -9.31
C TYR A 65 -9.81 -2.87 -10.15
N HIS A 66 -10.21 -1.80 -9.47
CA HIS A 66 -10.69 -0.58 -10.10
C HIS A 66 -10.50 0.63 -9.16
N GLY A 67 -10.54 1.83 -9.75
CA GLY A 67 -10.50 3.10 -9.03
C GLY A 67 -9.36 3.17 -8.02
N ARG A 68 -9.71 3.22 -6.72
CA ARG A 68 -8.76 3.35 -5.61
C ARG A 68 -7.79 2.18 -5.50
N ILE A 69 -8.23 0.97 -5.81
CA ILE A 69 -7.41 -0.25 -5.67
C ILE A 69 -6.39 -0.33 -6.79
N ALA A 70 -6.83 -0.07 -8.03
CA ALA A 70 -5.93 0.05 -9.16
C ALA A 70 -4.90 1.17 -8.92
N ALA A 71 -5.34 2.34 -8.47
CA ALA A 71 -4.45 3.46 -8.19
C ALA A 71 -3.42 3.17 -7.09
N LEU A 72 -3.77 2.39 -6.06
CA LEU A 72 -2.83 1.94 -5.03
C LEU A 72 -1.80 0.96 -5.61
N ALA A 73 -2.27 -0.01 -6.39
CA ALA A 73 -1.43 -1.02 -7.04
C ALA A 73 -0.43 -0.38 -8.01
N ASP A 74 -0.90 0.50 -8.89
CA ASP A 74 -0.06 1.20 -9.86
C ASP A 74 1.01 2.04 -9.16
N ALA A 75 0.63 2.78 -8.12
CA ALA A 75 1.57 3.59 -7.36
C ALA A 75 2.62 2.76 -6.59
N ALA A 76 2.24 1.60 -6.09
CA ALA A 76 3.17 0.66 -5.45
C ALA A 76 4.15 0.03 -6.47
N ARG A 77 3.67 -0.28 -7.69
CA ARG A 77 4.53 -0.73 -8.80
C ARG A 77 5.51 0.34 -9.25
N GLU A 78 5.06 1.58 -9.42
CA GLU A 78 5.93 2.70 -9.77
C GLU A 78 7.01 2.95 -8.71
N ALA A 79 6.66 2.76 -7.44
CA ALA A 79 7.62 2.83 -6.33
C ALA A 79 8.53 1.59 -6.24
N GLY A 80 8.37 0.63 -7.15
CA GLY A 80 9.26 -0.51 -7.43
C GLY A 80 9.03 -1.76 -6.59
N LEU A 81 7.80 -1.98 -6.13
CA LEU A 81 7.33 -3.31 -5.79
C LEU A 81 7.00 -4.08 -7.09
N GLU A 82 7.36 -5.35 -7.14
CA GLU A 82 7.09 -6.25 -8.25
C GLU A 82 5.94 -7.18 -7.87
N PHE A 83 4.80 -7.06 -8.57
CA PHE A 83 3.60 -7.90 -8.45
C PHE A 83 2.60 -7.70 -9.60
#